data_AF-A0A957A9I2-F1
#
_entry.id   AF-A0A957A9I2-F1
#
_cell.length_a   1.000
_cell.length_b   1.000
_cell.length_c   1.000
_cell.angle_alpha   90.00
_cell.angle_beta   90.00
_cell.angle_gamma   90.00
#
_symmetry.space_group_name_H-M   'P 1'
#
loop_
_entity.id
_entity.type
_entity.pdbx_description
1 polymer ?
#
loop_
_entity_poly.entity_id
_entity_poly.type
_entity_poly.pdbx_seq_one_letter_code
_entity_poly.pdbx_strand_id
1 'polypeptide(L)' 'MTSEPDPKQEYREAYDAWQKQLAGVHDLLLDGNRIPPEQIKGLLNREARAKERYDAARRRLLGIDG' A
#
# COMPACT_ATOMS: atom_id res chain seq x y z
N MET A 1 29.65 -2.57 -2.61
CA MET A 1 28.61 -3.62 -2.54
C MET A 1 27.29 -2.96 -2.19
N THR A 2 26.45 -2.68 -3.17
CA THR A 2 25.02 -2.41 -2.95
C THR A 2 24.41 -3.72 -2.49
N SER A 3 24.11 -3.85 -1.20
CA SER A 3 23.36 -4.99 -0.69
C SER A 3 21.94 -4.87 -1.27
N GLU A 4 21.49 -5.87 -2.02
CA GLU A 4 20.08 -5.94 -2.40
C GLU A 4 19.23 -5.87 -1.12
N PRO A 5 18.16 -5.05 -1.09
CA PRO A 5 17.30 -4.95 0.07
C PRO A 5 16.75 -6.34 0.42
N ASP A 6 16.76 -6.71 1.70
CA ASP A 6 16.19 -7.97 2.18
C ASP A 6 14.71 -8.05 1.72
N PRO A 7 14.31 -9.08 0.94
CA PRO A 7 12.92 -9.22 0.48
C PRO A 7 11.89 -9.18 1.62
N LYS A 8 12.28 -9.57 2.85
CA LYS A 8 11.44 -9.45 4.04
C LYS A 8 11.26 -7.99 4.48
N GLN A 9 12.32 -7.20 4.37
CA GLN A 9 12.27 -5.76 4.66
C GLN A 9 11.42 -5.03 3.62
N GLU A 10 11.62 -5.29 2.33
CA GLU A 10 10.82 -4.68 1.25
C GLU A 10 9.33 -5.02 1.42
N TYR A 11 9.01 -6.29 1.71
CA TYR A 11 7.65 -6.71 2.04
C TYR A 11 7.05 -5.91 3.19
N ARG A 12 7.80 -5.75 4.28
CA ARG A 12 7.31 -5.09 5.49
C ARG A 12 7.07 -3.61 5.27
N GLU A 13 8.00 -2.92 4.61
CA GLU A 13 7.84 -1.51 4.25
C GLU A 13 6.65 -1.28 3.32
N ALA A 14 6.46 -2.14 2.31
CA ALA A 14 5.33 -2.05 1.40
C ALA A 14 4.00 -2.34 2.10
N TYR A 15 3.96 -3.31 3.02
CA TYR A 15 2.80 -3.61 3.84
C TYR A 15 2.40 -2.44 4.72
N ASP A 16 3.35 -1.88 5.48
CA ASP A 16 3.10 -0.75 6.39
C ASP A 16 2.61 0.48 5.62
N ALA A 17 3.19 0.75 4.44
CA ALA A 17 2.76 1.83 3.57
C ALA A 17 1.32 1.65 3.06
N TRP A 18 0.96 0.42 2.67
CA TRP A 18 -0.41 0.11 2.26
C TRP A 18 -1.40 0.22 3.41
N GLN A 19 -1.10 -0.33 4.58
CA GLN A 19 -1.95 -0.22 5.77
C GLN A 19 -2.26 1.24 6.13
N LYS A 20 -1.26 2.14 6.02
CA LYS A 20 -1.47 3.57 6.25
C LYS A 20 -2.44 4.20 5.25
N GLN A 21 -2.39 3.85 3.97
CA GLN A 21 -3.35 4.36 2.99
C GLN A 21 -4.74 3.76 3.19
N LEU A 22 -4.80 2.46 3.51
CA LEU A 22 -6.04 1.74 3.76
C LEU A 22 -6.80 2.31 4.97
N ALA A 23 -6.09 2.68 6.03
CA ALA A 23 -6.67 3.38 7.17
C ALA A 23 -7.41 4.67 6.73
N GLY A 24 -6.78 5.50 5.89
CA GLY A 24 -7.45 6.70 5.37
C GLY A 24 -8.69 6.41 4.51
N VAL A 25 -8.70 5.30 3.79
CA VAL A 25 -9.90 4.83 3.06
C VAL A 25 -10.99 4.39 4.03
N HIS A 26 -10.63 3.66 5.10
CA HIS A 26 -11.58 3.25 6.13
C HIS A 26 -12.17 4.45 6.88
N ASP A 27 -11.35 5.45 7.23
CA ASP A 27 -11.83 6.67 7.88
C ASP A 27 -12.95 7.34 7.04
N LEU A 28 -12.77 7.37 5.71
CA LEU A 28 -13.76 7.92 4.76
C LEU A 28 -15.01 7.04 4.65
N LEU A 29 -14.84 5.72 4.51
CA LEU A 29 -15.94 4.80 4.18
C LEU A 29 -16.75 4.33 5.40
N LEU A 30 -16.10 4.18 6.56
CA LEU A 30 -16.63 3.50 7.73
C LEU A 30 -16.85 4.46 8.90
N ASP A 31 -15.92 5.41 9.10
CA ASP A 31 -15.95 6.30 10.27
C ASP A 31 -16.65 7.64 9.98
N GLY A 32 -17.16 7.82 8.76
CA GLY A 32 -17.94 8.99 8.36
C GLY A 32 -17.11 10.27 8.21
N ASN A 33 -15.78 10.16 8.16
CA ASN A 33 -14.91 11.30 7.93
C ASN A 33 -15.15 11.85 6.51
N ARG A 34 -15.43 13.16 6.40
CA ARG A 34 -15.74 13.78 5.11
C ARG A 34 -14.53 14.52 4.58
N ILE A 35 -14.07 14.08 3.43
CA ILE A 35 -13.12 14.83 2.61
C ILE A 35 -13.83 15.40 1.37
N PRO A 36 -13.31 16.47 0.76
CA PRO A 36 -13.87 17.01 -0.47
C PRO A 36 -13.90 15.97 -1.61
N PRO A 37 -14.96 15.94 -2.45
CA PRO A 37 -15.13 14.92 -3.50
C PRO A 37 -13.95 14.78 -4.46
N GLU A 38 -13.28 15.89 -4.80
CA GLU A 38 -12.10 15.92 -5.67
C GLU A 38 -10.89 15.20 -5.06
N GLN A 39 -10.84 15.08 -3.72
CA GLN A 39 -9.76 14.40 -3.00
C GLN A 39 -10.00 12.90 -2.85
N ILE A 40 -11.25 12.44 -2.97
CA ILE A 40 -11.62 11.01 -2.86
C ILE A 40 -10.88 10.19 -3.91
N LYS A 41 -10.89 10.64 -5.17
CA LYS A 41 -10.15 9.96 -6.25
C LYS A 41 -8.66 9.86 -5.94
N GLY A 42 -8.08 10.92 -5.37
CA GLY A 42 -6.68 10.95 -4.96
C GLY A 42 -6.36 9.94 -3.86
N LEU A 43 -7.22 9.85 -2.84
CA LEU A 43 -7.12 8.88 -1.75
C LEU A 43 -7.16 7.44 -2.27
N LEU A 44 -8.17 7.09 -3.07
CA LEU A 44 -8.34 5.75 -3.65
C LEU A 44 -7.13 5.38 -4.54
N ASN A 45 -6.64 6.31 -5.36
CA ASN A 45 -5.47 6.06 -6.21
C ASN A 45 -4.19 5.82 -5.40
N ARG A 46 -4.01 6.49 -4.25
CA ARG A 46 -2.84 6.26 -3.39
C ARG A 46 -2.91 4.90 -2.71
N GLU A 47 -4.07 4.51 -2.22
CA GLU A 47 -4.29 3.17 -1.65
C GLU A 47 -4.02 2.09 -2.70
N ALA A 48 -4.62 2.19 -3.88
CA ALA A 48 -4.43 1.20 -4.94
C ALA A 48 -2.96 1.04 -5.35
N ARG A 49 -2.23 2.15 -5.53
CA ARG A 49 -0.79 2.12 -5.85
C ARG A 49 0.05 1.52 -4.72
N ALA A 50 -0.29 1.79 -3.47
CA ALA A 50 0.39 1.19 -2.33
C ALA A 50 0.13 -0.33 -2.27
N LYS A 51 -1.11 -0.74 -2.53
CA LYS A 51 -1.50 -2.15 -2.63
C LYS A 51 -0.75 -2.87 -3.74
N GLU A 52 -0.62 -2.28 -4.93
CA GLU A 52 0.13 -2.86 -6.06
C GLU A 52 1.60 -3.13 -5.69
N ARG A 53 2.23 -2.19 -4.98
CA ARG A 53 3.62 -2.35 -4.49
C ARG A 53 3.72 -3.46 -3.44
N TYR A 54 2.79 -3.49 -2.50
CA TYR A 54 2.70 -4.57 -1.51
C TYR A 54 2.50 -5.94 -2.18
N ASP A 55 1.59 -6.04 -3.16
CA ASP A 55 1.34 -7.29 -3.87
C ASP A 55 2.57 -7.75 -4.65
N ALA A 56 3.34 -6.82 -5.26
CA ALA A 56 4.61 -7.14 -5.89
C ALA A 56 5.65 -7.63 -4.89
N ALA A 57 5.88 -6.90 -3.79
CA ALA A 57 6.82 -7.33 -2.75
C ALA A 57 6.42 -8.69 -2.14
N ARG A 58 5.12 -8.95 -1.97
CA ARG A 58 4.61 -10.24 -1.50
C ARG A 58 4.90 -11.37 -2.49
N ARG A 59 4.70 -11.15 -3.79
CA ARG A 59 5.02 -12.17 -4.82
C ARG A 59 6.51 -12.46 -4.88
N ARG A 60 7.38 -11.43 -4.77
CA ARG A 60 8.83 -11.61 -4.65
C ARG A 60 9.22 -12.44 -3.44
N LEU A 61 8.67 -12.10 -2.27
CA LEU A 61 8.93 -12.82 -1.03
C LEU A 61 8.50 -14.31 -1.12
N LEU A 62 7.41 -14.58 -1.83
CA LEU A 62 6.90 -15.95 -2.05
C LEU A 62 7.60 -16.69 -3.20
N GLY A 63 8.47 -16.03 -3.98
CA GLY A 63 9.12 -16.62 -5.14
C GLY A 63 8.18 -16.92 -6.31
N ILE A 64 7.08 -16.17 -6.45
CA ILE A 64 6.07 -16.35 -7.51
C ILE A 64 6.00 -15.17 -8.50
N ASP A 65 6.94 -14.23 -8.41
CA ASP A 65 7.18 -13.23 -9.46
C ASP A 65 7.94 -13.93 -10.60
N GLY A 66 7.20 -14.45 -11.58
CA GLY A 66 7.69 -15.05 -12.82
C GLY A 66 7.01 -14.42 -14.03
#